data_AF-A0A9W6Y6C5-F1
#
_entry.id   AF-A0A9W6Y6C5-F1
#
_cell.length_a   1.000
_cell.length_b   1.000
_cell.length_c   1.000
_cell.angle_alpha   90.00
_cell.angle_beta   90.00
_cell.angle_gamma   90.00
#
_symmetry.space_group_name_H-M   'P 1'
#
loop_
_entity.id
_entity.type
_entity.pdbx_description
1 polymer ?
#
loop_
_entity_poly.entity_id
_entity_poly.type
_entity_poly.pdbx_seq_one_letter_code
_entity_poly.pdbx_strand_id
1 'polypeptide(L)'
;MEVYPPGRFEQLASVSADPVEIAVIYKSLKSLRILTVLECSVRTTWKPIPEAPSTRRHRALTSPMVHLPDDIFDDMQSLAFIHLAMFVATPKLPSFQGLTGLKSLTLAVFLVLQELPPLTNLQRLERFFMVGLISMDSLPDLSPVQNLKSFVVSDRGTWCCNGFLGDCDLSVDKCMVHPVWGAPAATCLPSNRTNKVATTATIELVKKFATTVCGPVPKPEFLEGSPTPDIMAPCNGTLYRQCPRPDNVESMCYNARFMGIACTTTPFPIEMRRRQIASGLGDKCDPTVEAWLGCK
;
A
#
# COMPACT_ATOMS: atom_id res chain seq x y z
N MET A 1 0.54 -21.28 12.82
CA MET A 1 0.27 -20.49 11.59
C MET A 1 1.19 -19.30 11.61
N GLU A 2 2.03 -19.15 10.60
CA GLU A 2 2.97 -18.03 10.49
C GLU A 2 2.16 -16.75 10.18
N VAL A 3 2.15 -15.78 11.09
CA VAL A 3 1.36 -14.53 10.95
C VAL A 3 1.83 -13.72 9.73
N TYR A 4 3.12 -13.83 9.40
CA TYR A 4 3.70 -13.34 8.16
C TYR A 4 4.29 -14.50 7.35
N PRO A 5 3.55 -15.05 6.37
CA PRO A 5 4.18 -15.80 5.30
C PRO A 5 5.21 -14.93 4.56
N PRO A 6 6.25 -15.53 3.95
CA PRO A 6 7.30 -14.81 3.23
C PRO A 6 6.73 -13.75 2.25
N GLY A 7 7.18 -12.50 2.34
CA GLY A 7 6.73 -11.37 1.51
C GLY A 7 5.63 -10.50 2.13
N ARG A 8 4.89 -10.98 3.13
CA ARG A 8 3.78 -10.22 3.74
C ARG A 8 4.26 -9.10 4.67
N PHE A 9 5.40 -9.30 5.33
CA PHE A 9 6.04 -8.27 6.17
C PHE A 9 6.51 -7.10 5.30
N GLU A 10 7.15 -7.39 4.17
CA GLU A 10 7.64 -6.41 3.21
C GLU A 10 6.48 -5.60 2.61
N GLN A 11 5.35 -6.24 2.33
CA GLN A 11 4.14 -5.60 1.79
C GLN A 11 3.48 -4.64 2.79
N LEU A 12 3.41 -4.99 4.07
CA LEU A 12 2.76 -4.15 5.09
C LEU A 12 3.70 -3.11 5.69
N ALA A 13 4.95 -3.47 5.98
CA ALA A 13 5.98 -2.55 6.50
C ALA A 13 6.34 -1.46 5.49
N SER A 14 6.26 -1.73 4.18
CA SER A 14 6.42 -0.69 3.14
C SER A 14 5.26 0.30 3.09
N VAL A 15 4.09 -0.07 3.60
CA VAL A 15 2.89 0.78 3.68
C VAL A 15 2.79 1.49 5.04
N SER A 16 3.36 0.90 6.10
CA SER A 16 3.42 1.46 7.46
C SER A 16 4.87 1.82 7.82
N ALA A 17 5.38 2.92 7.28
CA ALA A 17 6.65 3.48 7.75
C ALA A 17 6.49 4.07 9.16
N ASP A 18 7.48 3.77 10.01
CA ASP A 18 7.60 4.10 11.43
C ASP A 18 8.07 5.57 11.68
N PRO A 19 7.55 6.26 12.72
CA PRO A 19 7.93 7.63 13.13
C PRO A 19 9.37 7.94 13.43
N VAL A 20 10.20 6.96 13.78
CA VAL A 20 11.59 7.28 14.08
C VAL A 20 12.37 7.68 12.81
N GLU A 21 11.84 7.43 11.61
CA GLU A 21 12.40 7.92 10.34
C GLU A 21 11.91 9.32 9.91
N ILE A 22 10.87 9.90 10.54
CA ILE A 22 10.38 11.25 10.21
C ILE A 22 11.36 12.36 10.66
N ALA A 23 12.16 12.11 11.70
CA ALA A 23 13.20 13.06 12.12
C ALA A 23 14.33 13.21 11.08
N VAL A 24 14.63 12.14 10.32
CA VAL A 24 15.60 12.17 9.20
C VAL A 24 15.01 12.84 7.96
N ILE A 25 13.69 12.66 7.75
CA ILE A 25 12.92 13.34 6.70
C ILE A 25 12.95 14.86 6.92
N TYR A 26 12.72 15.36 8.14
CA TYR A 26 12.73 16.80 8.42
C TYR A 26 14.10 17.49 8.23
N LYS A 27 15.22 16.79 8.43
CA LYS A 27 16.57 17.37 8.22
C LYS A 27 17.02 17.31 6.75
N SER A 28 16.48 16.37 5.97
CA SER A 28 16.76 16.20 4.52
C SER A 28 15.87 17.07 3.63
N LEU A 29 14.70 17.50 4.15
CA LEU A 29 13.78 18.43 3.48
C LEU A 29 14.29 19.86 3.34
N LYS A 30 15.55 20.14 3.69
CA LYS A 30 16.21 21.42 3.37
C LYS A 30 16.66 21.55 1.91
N SER A 31 16.63 20.47 1.12
CA SER A 31 17.23 20.50 -0.22
C SER A 31 16.35 20.12 -1.42
N LEU A 32 15.15 19.56 -1.29
CA LEU A 32 14.33 19.29 -2.48
C LEU A 32 12.84 19.57 -2.25
N ARG A 33 12.33 20.55 -3.00
CA ARG A 33 10.90 20.81 -3.19
C ARG A 33 10.29 19.64 -3.97
N ILE A 34 9.44 18.86 -3.32
CA ILE A 34 8.21 18.21 -3.83
C ILE A 34 7.40 17.83 -2.58
N LEU A 35 6.17 18.34 -2.46
CA LEU A 35 5.30 18.12 -1.30
C LEU A 35 4.88 16.65 -1.18
N THR A 36 5.32 16.00 -0.11
CA THR A 36 4.83 14.70 0.35
C THR A 36 3.46 14.89 1.04
N VAL A 37 2.38 14.43 0.39
CA VAL A 37 1.04 14.37 1.00
C VAL A 37 0.92 13.09 1.81
N LEU A 38 1.43 13.12 3.05
CA LEU A 38 1.16 12.10 4.07
C LEU A 38 -0.08 12.44 4.94
N GLU A 39 -0.97 13.33 4.46
CA GLU A 39 -2.17 13.80 5.19
C GLU A 39 -3.47 13.70 4.37
N CYS A 40 -3.85 12.51 3.89
CA CYS A 40 -5.18 12.33 3.27
C CYS A 40 -6.01 11.21 3.90
N SER A 41 -6.03 11.11 5.24
CA SER A 41 -6.93 10.19 5.94
C SER A 41 -7.43 10.68 7.30
N VAL A 42 -7.58 11.99 7.52
CA VAL A 42 -8.19 12.50 8.76
C VAL A 42 -9.10 13.71 8.50
N ARG A 43 -10.21 13.54 7.75
CA ARG A 43 -11.43 14.34 8.02
C ARG A 43 -12.73 13.85 7.36
N THR A 44 -13.06 12.57 7.43
CA THR A 44 -14.47 12.18 7.27
C THR A 44 -14.82 11.11 8.31
N THR A 45 -15.57 11.52 9.33
CA THR A 45 -16.21 10.64 10.31
C THR A 45 -16.87 9.46 9.63
N TRP A 46 -16.29 8.26 9.78
CA TRP A 46 -16.97 7.01 9.48
C TRP A 46 -17.98 6.77 10.60
N LYS A 47 -19.26 7.05 10.34
CA LYS A 47 -20.36 6.43 11.10
C LYS A 47 -20.88 5.25 10.28
N PRO A 48 -21.10 4.06 10.87
CA PRO A 48 -21.82 2.98 10.21
C PRO A 48 -23.26 3.42 9.92
N ILE A 49 -23.77 3.18 8.72
CA ILE A 49 -25.15 3.49 8.33
C ILE A 49 -26.03 2.27 8.64
N PRO A 50 -27.10 2.39 9.45
CA PRO A 50 -28.21 1.43 9.47
C PRO A 50 -29.11 1.62 8.23
N GLU A 51 -29.74 0.55 7.78
CA GLU A 51 -30.48 0.44 6.51
C GLU A 51 -31.52 1.55 6.22
N ALA A 52 -31.60 1.90 4.92
CA ALA A 52 -32.67 2.58 4.15
C ALA A 52 -32.90 4.12 4.30
N PRO A 53 -33.60 4.78 3.36
CA PRO A 53 -33.46 4.76 1.90
C PRO A 53 -33.22 6.18 1.29
N SER A 54 -32.69 6.20 0.06
CA SER A 54 -32.69 7.31 -0.91
C SER A 54 -32.33 8.73 -0.40
N THR A 55 -31.04 9.07 -0.40
CA THR A 55 -30.50 10.29 -1.03
C THR A 55 -28.98 10.27 -0.92
N ARG A 56 -28.29 10.04 -2.05
CA ARG A 56 -26.83 10.07 -2.14
C ARG A 56 -26.31 11.47 -1.78
N ARG A 57 -25.50 11.57 -0.73
CA ARG A 57 -24.39 12.53 -0.68
C ARG A 57 -23.12 11.73 -0.38
N HIS A 58 -22.54 11.15 -1.43
CA HIS A 58 -21.17 10.65 -1.36
C HIS A 58 -20.26 11.86 -1.12
N ARG A 59 -19.57 11.88 0.03
CA ARG A 59 -18.50 12.85 0.26
C ARG A 59 -17.36 12.46 -0.69
N ALA A 60 -17.25 13.16 -1.81
CA ALA A 60 -16.23 12.88 -2.82
C ALA A 60 -14.83 13.08 -2.21
N LEU A 61 -13.96 12.08 -2.36
CA LEU A 61 -12.53 12.27 -2.21
C LEU A 61 -12.11 13.26 -3.30
N THR A 62 -11.77 14.47 -2.90
CA THR A 62 -11.31 15.51 -3.82
C THR A 62 -9.78 15.47 -3.85
N SER A 63 -9.21 15.18 -5.02
CA SER A 63 -7.79 15.43 -5.23
C SER A 63 -7.59 16.94 -5.41
N PRO A 64 -6.64 17.58 -4.70
CA PRO A 64 -6.29 18.97 -4.96
C PRO A 64 -5.63 19.16 -6.34
N MET A 65 -5.14 18.07 -6.95
CA MET A 65 -4.43 18.10 -8.23
C MET A 65 -5.06 17.09 -9.20
N VAL A 66 -5.63 17.58 -10.29
CA VAL A 66 -6.38 16.76 -11.27
C VAL A 66 -5.46 16.22 -12.37
N HIS A 67 -4.33 16.90 -12.63
CA HIS A 67 -3.43 16.61 -13.74
C HIS A 67 -1.98 16.92 -13.37
N LEU A 68 -1.02 16.12 -13.83
CA LEU A 68 0.41 16.46 -13.87
C LEU A 68 0.73 16.96 -15.29
N PRO A 69 1.48 18.07 -15.46
CA PRO A 69 1.97 18.49 -16.78
C PRO A 69 2.68 17.35 -17.52
N ASP A 70 2.49 17.29 -18.84
CA ASP A 70 3.01 16.20 -19.67
C ASP A 70 4.55 16.13 -19.67
N ASP A 71 5.20 17.30 -19.52
CA ASP A 71 6.64 17.52 -19.57
C ASP A 71 7.33 17.49 -18.20
N ILE A 72 6.58 17.26 -17.11
CA ILE A 72 7.10 17.39 -15.74
C ILE A 72 8.31 16.49 -15.47
N PHE A 73 8.48 15.39 -16.21
CA PHE A 73 9.56 14.41 -16.00
C PHE A 73 10.67 14.46 -17.05
N ASP A 74 10.58 15.30 -18.07
CA ASP A 74 11.45 15.23 -19.25
C ASP A 74 12.94 15.46 -18.92
N ASP A 75 13.23 16.40 -18.02
CA ASP A 75 14.59 16.76 -17.60
C ASP A 75 14.97 16.25 -16.19
N MET A 76 14.28 15.21 -15.70
CA MET A 76 14.43 14.70 -14.32
C MET A 76 15.39 13.49 -14.20
N GLN A 77 16.48 13.47 -14.95
CA GLN A 77 17.42 12.34 -15.01
C GLN A 77 18.13 12.04 -13.68
N SER A 78 18.29 13.04 -12.82
CA SER A 78 18.90 12.86 -11.49
C SER A 78 17.90 12.40 -10.42
N LEU A 79 16.60 12.37 -10.74
CA LEU A 79 15.57 12.02 -9.78
C LEU A 79 15.61 10.52 -9.48
N ALA A 80 15.88 10.18 -8.21
CA ALA A 80 16.04 8.79 -7.78
C ALA A 80 14.80 8.20 -7.12
N PHE A 81 13.88 9.03 -6.61
CA PHE A 81 12.70 8.60 -5.86
C PHE A 81 11.49 9.42 -6.26
N ILE A 82 10.41 8.73 -6.62
CA ILE A 82 9.10 9.33 -6.87
C ILE A 82 8.06 8.64 -6.00
N HIS A 83 7.27 9.46 -5.32
CA HIS A 83 6.07 9.03 -4.62
C HIS A 83 4.92 9.93 -5.06
N LEU A 84 3.98 9.38 -5.81
CA LEU A 84 2.74 10.06 -6.21
C LEU A 84 1.58 9.39 -5.50
N ALA A 85 0.75 10.18 -4.82
CA ALA A 85 -0.38 9.68 -4.06
C ALA A 85 -1.63 10.54 -4.26
N MET A 86 -2.81 9.92 -4.11
CA MET A 86 -4.13 10.58 -4.07
C MET A 86 -4.58 11.26 -5.38
N PHE A 87 -4.04 10.82 -6.52
CA PHE A 87 -4.47 11.25 -7.85
C PHE A 87 -5.73 10.49 -8.31
N VAL A 88 -6.80 10.62 -7.53
CA VAL A 88 -8.01 9.78 -7.66
C VAL A 88 -8.73 9.94 -9.00
N ALA A 89 -8.61 11.10 -9.63
CA ALA A 89 -9.30 11.48 -10.86
C ALA A 89 -8.37 11.53 -12.09
N THR A 90 -7.13 11.07 -11.96
CA THR A 90 -6.12 11.14 -13.03
C THR A 90 -6.12 9.84 -13.84
N PRO A 91 -6.58 9.86 -15.11
CA PRO A 91 -6.71 8.64 -15.91
C PRO A 91 -5.39 8.20 -16.57
N LYS A 92 -4.42 9.11 -16.67
CA LYS A 92 -3.12 8.90 -17.33
C LYS A 92 -2.02 9.66 -16.58
N LEU A 93 -0.82 9.08 -16.58
CA LEU A 93 0.39 9.73 -16.08
C LEU A 93 1.23 10.27 -17.24
N PRO A 94 2.01 11.35 -17.02
CA PRO A 94 2.99 11.83 -17.99
C PRO A 94 4.10 10.79 -18.24
N SER A 95 4.85 10.97 -19.31
CA SER A 95 5.90 10.04 -19.75
C SER A 95 6.99 9.86 -18.68
N PHE A 96 7.52 8.64 -18.55
CA PHE A 96 8.67 8.35 -17.68
C PHE A 96 10.02 8.45 -18.40
N GLN A 97 10.06 8.95 -19.64
CA GLN A 97 11.27 8.91 -20.46
C GLN A 97 12.46 9.65 -19.84
N GLY A 98 12.26 10.79 -19.18
CA GLY A 98 13.35 11.54 -18.55
C GLY A 98 13.86 10.95 -17.24
N LEU A 99 13.23 9.91 -16.70
CA LEU A 99 13.51 9.36 -15.35
C LEU A 99 14.60 8.26 -15.34
N THR A 100 15.67 8.44 -16.09
CA THR A 100 16.74 7.43 -16.27
C THR A 100 17.49 7.08 -14.98
N GLY A 101 17.51 7.98 -13.99
CA GLY A 101 18.14 7.79 -12.68
C GLY A 101 17.24 7.13 -11.62
N LEU A 102 15.97 6.84 -11.94
CA LEU A 102 14.98 6.45 -10.95
C LEU A 102 15.28 5.08 -10.34
N LYS A 103 15.32 5.03 -9.00
CA LYS A 103 15.54 3.81 -8.21
C LYS A 103 14.29 3.34 -7.48
N SER A 104 13.37 4.25 -7.17
CA SER A 104 12.14 3.94 -6.46
C SER A 104 10.96 4.67 -7.07
N LEU A 105 9.91 3.93 -7.40
CA LEU A 105 8.63 4.46 -7.87
C LEU A 105 7.51 3.95 -6.97
N THR A 106 6.76 4.86 -6.37
CA THR A 106 5.55 4.55 -5.59
C THR A 106 4.37 5.32 -6.16
N LEU A 107 3.33 4.57 -6.53
CA LEU A 107 2.05 5.09 -6.98
C LEU A 107 0.97 4.63 -5.99
N ALA A 108 0.27 5.57 -5.38
CA ALA A 108 -0.73 5.29 -4.36
C ALA A 108 -2.07 5.98 -4.67
N VAL A 109 -3.18 5.24 -4.54
CA VAL A 109 -4.56 5.73 -4.61
C VAL A 109 -4.84 6.46 -5.93
N PHE A 110 -4.68 5.73 -7.04
CA PHE A 110 -5.06 6.16 -8.39
C PHE A 110 -6.30 5.38 -8.82
N LEU A 111 -7.47 5.94 -8.53
CA LEU A 111 -8.72 5.18 -8.64
C LEU A 111 -9.21 5.01 -10.09
N VAL A 112 -8.87 5.93 -10.99
CA VAL A 112 -9.29 5.90 -12.40
C VAL A 112 -8.15 5.70 -13.39
N LEU A 113 -6.91 5.52 -12.92
CA LEU A 113 -5.76 5.27 -13.80
C LEU A 113 -5.94 3.93 -14.51
N GLN A 114 -5.89 3.95 -15.84
CA GLN A 114 -6.18 2.77 -16.66
C GLN A 114 -4.91 2.02 -17.07
N GLU A 115 -3.83 2.76 -17.29
CA GLU A 115 -2.56 2.22 -17.79
C GLU A 115 -1.39 3.06 -17.27
N LEU A 116 -0.21 2.42 -17.18
CA LEU A 116 1.04 3.10 -16.87
C LEU A 116 1.80 3.44 -18.14
N PRO A 117 2.53 4.58 -18.17
CA PRO A 117 3.53 4.84 -19.18
C PRO A 117 4.56 3.70 -19.27
N PRO A 118 5.16 3.46 -20.44
CA PRO A 118 6.20 2.45 -20.60
C PRO A 118 7.37 2.67 -19.63
N LEU A 119 7.89 1.58 -19.07
CA LEU A 119 9.01 1.62 -18.11
C LEU A 119 10.40 1.58 -18.79
N THR A 120 10.46 1.79 -20.10
CA THR A 120 11.64 1.54 -20.97
C THR A 120 12.94 2.16 -20.45
N ASN A 121 12.88 3.36 -19.87
CA ASN A 121 14.05 4.09 -19.40
C ASN A 121 14.37 3.86 -17.90
N LEU A 122 13.59 3.04 -17.20
CA LEU A 122 13.70 2.83 -15.75
C LEU A 122 14.63 1.67 -15.38
N GLN A 123 15.73 1.45 -16.11
CA GLN A 123 16.62 0.28 -15.93
C GLN A 123 17.28 0.19 -14.54
N ARG A 124 17.34 1.32 -13.83
CA ARG A 124 17.91 1.45 -12.47
C ARG A 124 16.87 1.26 -11.38
N LEU A 125 15.61 1.00 -11.74
CA LEU A 125 14.53 0.85 -10.78
C LEU A 125 14.77 -0.39 -9.93
N GLU A 126 14.88 -0.19 -8.63
CA GLU A 126 15.09 -1.25 -7.64
C GLU A 126 13.82 -1.52 -6.83
N ARG A 127 12.93 -0.52 -6.71
CA ARG A 127 11.71 -0.61 -5.93
C ARG A 127 10.52 -0.08 -6.72
N PHE A 128 9.46 -0.87 -6.80
CA PHE A 128 8.23 -0.48 -7.45
C PHE A 128 7.02 -0.84 -6.58
N PHE A 129 6.23 0.17 -6.21
CA PHE A 129 5.07 0.02 -5.35
C PHE A 129 3.82 0.57 -6.04
N MET A 130 2.78 -0.26 -6.14
CA MET A 130 1.46 0.13 -6.63
C MET A 130 0.43 -0.18 -5.57
N VAL A 131 -0.23 0.85 -5.04
CA VAL A 131 -1.21 0.71 -3.96
C VAL A 131 -2.51 1.38 -4.37
N GLY A 132 -3.62 0.65 -4.41
CA GLY A 132 -4.93 1.24 -4.74
C GLY A 132 -5.05 1.74 -6.18
N LEU A 133 -4.41 1.05 -7.13
CA LEU A 133 -4.56 1.29 -8.58
C LEU A 133 -5.71 0.43 -9.10
N ILE A 134 -6.94 0.80 -8.74
CA ILE A 134 -8.07 -0.10 -8.85
C ILE A 134 -8.65 -0.24 -10.27
N SER A 135 -8.36 0.67 -11.20
CA SER A 135 -8.96 0.61 -12.55
C SER A 135 -8.07 -0.13 -13.57
N MET A 136 -6.84 -0.46 -13.21
CA MET A 136 -5.93 -1.21 -14.06
C MET A 136 -6.31 -2.71 -14.07
N ASP A 137 -6.37 -3.29 -15.27
CA ASP A 137 -6.63 -4.71 -15.53
C ASP A 137 -5.41 -5.45 -16.10
N SER A 138 -4.30 -4.74 -16.34
CA SER A 138 -3.04 -5.30 -16.82
C SER A 138 -1.84 -4.52 -16.29
N LEU A 139 -0.70 -5.18 -16.19
CA LEU A 139 0.58 -4.54 -15.88
C LEU A 139 1.25 -3.98 -17.15
N PRO A 140 2.09 -2.93 -17.04
CA PRO A 140 2.99 -2.56 -18.14
C PRO A 140 4.01 -3.67 -18.39
N ASP A 141 4.69 -3.62 -19.55
CA ASP A 141 5.83 -4.51 -19.79
C ASP A 141 6.95 -4.23 -18.78
N LEU A 142 7.28 -5.24 -17.98
CA LEU A 142 8.31 -5.17 -16.94
C LEU A 142 9.69 -5.64 -17.44
N SER A 143 9.82 -6.03 -18.71
CA SER A 143 11.10 -6.42 -19.33
C SER A 143 12.24 -5.40 -19.10
N PRO A 144 12.01 -4.08 -19.05
CA PRO A 144 13.07 -3.10 -18.79
C PRO A 144 13.54 -3.03 -17.32
N VAL A 145 12.77 -3.54 -16.37
CA VAL A 145 12.98 -3.36 -14.92
C VAL A 145 13.33 -4.67 -14.19
N GLN A 146 14.19 -5.50 -14.79
CA GLN A 146 14.54 -6.82 -14.23
C GLN A 146 15.35 -6.75 -12.91
N ASN A 147 15.98 -5.60 -12.62
CA ASN A 147 16.81 -5.39 -11.44
C ASN A 147 16.01 -5.07 -10.16
N LEU A 148 14.67 -5.21 -10.18
CA LEU A 148 13.85 -4.97 -9.00
C LEU A 148 14.29 -5.88 -7.84
N LYS A 149 14.50 -5.22 -6.69
CA LYS A 149 14.73 -5.81 -5.38
C LYS A 149 13.43 -5.91 -4.59
N SER A 150 12.48 -5.02 -4.85
CA SER A 150 11.14 -5.04 -4.25
C SER A 150 10.10 -4.65 -5.29
N PHE A 151 9.05 -5.47 -5.39
CA PHE A 151 7.87 -5.18 -6.21
C PHE A 151 6.62 -5.53 -5.42
N VAL A 152 5.77 -4.55 -5.17
CA VAL A 152 4.59 -4.72 -4.31
C VAL A 152 3.36 -4.14 -4.98
N VAL A 153 2.28 -4.94 -4.96
CA VAL A 153 0.94 -4.51 -5.35
C VAL A 153 0.03 -4.71 -4.15
N SER A 154 -0.70 -3.67 -3.78
CA SER A 154 -1.66 -3.72 -2.67
C SER A 154 -3.00 -3.15 -3.08
N ASP A 155 -4.04 -3.55 -2.34
CA ASP A 155 -5.45 -3.18 -2.49
C ASP A 155 -6.12 -3.77 -3.74
N ARG A 156 -5.50 -3.74 -4.92
CA ARG A 156 -6.05 -4.38 -6.13
C ARG A 156 -4.98 -4.85 -7.12
N GLY A 157 -5.29 -5.92 -7.85
CA GLY A 157 -4.43 -6.54 -8.86
C GLY A 157 -5.19 -7.62 -9.63
N THR A 158 -6.17 -7.19 -10.43
CA THR A 158 -7.06 -8.10 -11.19
C THR A 158 -6.32 -8.89 -12.28
N TRP A 159 -5.16 -8.40 -12.72
CA TRP A 159 -4.24 -9.12 -13.61
C TRP A 159 -3.78 -10.48 -13.08
N CYS A 160 -3.89 -10.72 -11.77
CA CYS A 160 -3.60 -12.00 -11.15
C CYS A 160 -4.69 -13.07 -11.40
N CYS A 161 -5.88 -12.69 -11.89
CA CYS A 161 -7.04 -13.57 -11.99
C CYS A 161 -7.90 -13.36 -13.24
N ASN A 162 -7.69 -12.28 -14.02
CA ASN A 162 -8.48 -11.98 -15.22
C ASN A 162 -7.91 -12.56 -16.53
N GLY A 163 -6.88 -13.41 -16.46
CA GLY A 163 -6.23 -13.99 -17.64
C GLY A 163 -5.08 -13.16 -18.24
N PHE A 164 -4.57 -12.14 -17.53
CA PHE A 164 -3.38 -11.38 -17.98
C PHE A 164 -2.07 -12.17 -17.77
N LEU A 165 -1.86 -12.69 -16.55
CA LEU A 165 -0.64 -13.42 -16.17
C LEU A 165 -0.68 -14.93 -16.46
N GLY A 166 -1.83 -15.46 -16.88
CA GLY A 166 -2.07 -16.88 -17.03
C GLY A 166 -3.55 -17.15 -17.32
N ASP A 167 -4.09 -18.22 -16.76
CA ASP A 167 -5.50 -18.56 -16.90
C ASP A 167 -6.41 -17.58 -16.13
N CYS A 168 -7.63 -17.43 -16.62
CA CYS A 168 -8.63 -16.64 -15.92
C CYS A 168 -9.31 -17.46 -14.83
N ASP A 169 -9.26 -16.99 -13.59
CA ASP A 169 -9.94 -17.54 -12.43
C ASP A 169 -10.59 -16.42 -11.61
N LEU A 170 -11.86 -16.11 -11.93
CA LEU A 170 -12.61 -15.05 -11.26
C LEU A 170 -13.07 -15.42 -9.84
N SER A 171 -12.77 -16.62 -9.34
CA SER A 171 -13.07 -17.02 -7.95
C SER A 171 -12.13 -16.35 -6.93
N VAL A 172 -10.99 -15.82 -7.39
CA VAL A 172 -10.00 -15.13 -6.55
C VAL A 172 -10.56 -13.80 -6.03
N ASP A 173 -10.45 -13.57 -4.71
CA ASP A 173 -10.95 -12.38 -4.02
C ASP A 173 -10.57 -11.04 -4.68
N LYS A 174 -9.38 -10.94 -5.28
CA LYS A 174 -8.90 -9.73 -6.00
C LYS A 174 -9.76 -9.35 -7.21
N CYS A 175 -10.43 -10.32 -7.82
CA CYS A 175 -11.30 -10.14 -8.97
C CYS A 175 -12.76 -9.88 -8.58
N MET A 176 -13.12 -9.98 -7.30
CA MET A 176 -14.45 -9.63 -6.82
C MET A 176 -14.67 -8.11 -6.76
N VAL A 177 -15.90 -7.70 -6.41
CA VAL A 177 -16.21 -6.29 -6.17
C VAL A 177 -15.35 -5.77 -5.03
N HIS A 178 -14.67 -4.65 -5.25
CA HIS A 178 -13.77 -4.10 -4.25
C HIS A 178 -14.55 -3.58 -3.03
N PRO A 179 -14.29 -4.06 -1.80
CA PRO A 179 -15.14 -3.77 -0.64
C PRO A 179 -15.08 -2.30 -0.21
N VAL A 180 -13.92 -1.64 -0.35
CA VAL A 180 -13.73 -0.23 0.05
C VAL A 180 -14.18 0.73 -1.06
N TRP A 181 -13.65 0.58 -2.27
CA TRP A 181 -13.86 1.52 -3.37
C TRP A 181 -15.08 1.22 -4.26
N GLY A 182 -15.75 0.08 -4.07
CA GLY A 182 -16.92 -0.32 -4.87
C GLY A 182 -16.61 -0.62 -6.34
N ALA A 183 -15.34 -0.86 -6.66
CA ALA A 183 -14.90 -1.12 -8.02
C ALA A 183 -15.46 -2.46 -8.51
N PRO A 184 -16.00 -2.54 -9.75
CA PRO A 184 -16.76 -3.69 -10.22
C PRO A 184 -15.89 -4.94 -10.30
N ALA A 185 -16.49 -6.13 -10.19
CA ALA A 185 -15.80 -7.39 -10.38
C ALA A 185 -15.09 -7.43 -11.76
N ALA A 186 -13.94 -8.08 -11.81
CA ALA A 186 -13.17 -8.24 -13.02
C ALA A 186 -13.87 -9.21 -13.98
N THR A 187 -13.59 -9.05 -15.27
CA THR A 187 -13.99 -9.98 -16.32
C THR A 187 -12.76 -10.59 -16.95
N CYS A 188 -12.87 -11.83 -17.44
CA CYS A 188 -11.77 -12.45 -18.19
C CYS A 188 -11.44 -11.63 -19.44
N LEU A 189 -10.15 -11.44 -19.68
CA LEU A 189 -9.65 -10.90 -20.93
C LEU A 189 -9.94 -11.87 -22.09
N PRO A 190 -10.28 -11.39 -23.30
CA PRO A 190 -10.58 -12.28 -24.43
C PRO A 190 -9.38 -13.16 -24.81
N SER A 191 -9.60 -14.45 -25.12
CA SER A 191 -8.51 -15.38 -25.45
C SER A 191 -7.75 -15.03 -26.74
N ASN A 192 -8.44 -14.44 -27.73
CA ASN A 192 -7.85 -14.08 -29.04
C ASN A 192 -7.30 -12.63 -29.10
N ARG A 193 -7.01 -12.02 -27.96
CA ARG A 193 -6.53 -10.64 -27.87
C ARG A 193 -5.09 -10.51 -28.35
N THR A 194 -4.77 -9.39 -29.00
CA THR A 194 -3.40 -9.00 -29.37
C THR A 194 -2.79 -7.99 -28.41
N ASN A 195 -3.63 -7.30 -27.63
CA ASN A 195 -3.24 -6.36 -26.59
C ASN A 195 -3.29 -6.99 -25.19
N LYS A 196 -2.67 -6.31 -24.22
CA LYS A 196 -2.60 -6.74 -22.80
C LYS A 196 -2.05 -8.15 -22.64
N VAL A 197 -1.10 -8.55 -23.50
CA VAL A 197 -0.38 -9.82 -23.40
C VAL A 197 0.86 -9.58 -22.55
N ALA A 198 0.94 -10.24 -21.39
CA ALA A 198 2.14 -10.19 -20.57
C ALA A 198 3.32 -10.81 -21.34
N THR A 199 4.45 -10.12 -21.38
CA THR A 199 5.70 -10.67 -21.92
C THR A 199 6.23 -11.79 -21.02
N THR A 200 7.03 -12.69 -21.56
CA THR A 200 7.67 -13.76 -20.78
C THR A 200 8.44 -13.20 -19.58
N ALA A 201 9.21 -12.14 -19.78
CA ALA A 201 9.95 -11.47 -18.72
C ALA A 201 9.03 -10.85 -17.65
N THR A 202 7.87 -10.29 -18.04
CA THR A 202 6.87 -9.79 -17.09
C THR A 202 6.31 -10.92 -16.22
N ILE A 203 5.97 -12.06 -16.83
CA ILE A 203 5.45 -13.23 -16.11
C ILE A 203 6.51 -13.76 -15.12
N GLU A 204 7.76 -13.89 -15.55
CA GLU A 204 8.87 -14.35 -14.70
C GLU A 204 9.13 -13.39 -13.53
N LEU A 205 9.12 -12.08 -13.78
CA LEU A 205 9.32 -11.09 -12.73
C LEU A 205 8.18 -11.09 -11.72
N VAL A 206 6.92 -11.24 -12.16
CA VAL A 206 5.79 -11.36 -11.23
C VAL A 206 5.91 -12.65 -10.42
N LYS A 207 6.33 -13.78 -11.02
CA LYS A 207 6.57 -15.03 -10.27
C LYS A 207 7.61 -14.85 -9.17
N LYS A 208 8.70 -14.10 -9.42
CA LYS A 208 9.72 -13.75 -8.41
C LYS A 208 9.10 -13.01 -7.20
N PHE A 209 8.05 -12.23 -7.42
CA PHE A 209 7.37 -11.41 -6.41
C PHE A 209 5.92 -11.86 -6.17
N ALA A 210 5.60 -13.14 -6.37
CA ALA A 210 4.22 -13.62 -6.38
C ALA A 210 3.48 -13.31 -5.06
N THR A 211 4.18 -13.40 -3.93
CA THR A 211 3.60 -13.15 -2.60
C THR A 211 3.27 -11.69 -2.35
N THR A 212 3.99 -10.75 -2.97
CA THR A 212 3.77 -9.30 -2.81
C THR A 212 2.96 -8.67 -3.93
N VAL A 213 2.83 -9.35 -5.09
CA VAL A 213 2.07 -8.87 -6.25
C VAL A 213 0.69 -9.52 -6.33
N CYS A 214 0.64 -10.86 -6.24
CA CYS A 214 -0.57 -11.65 -6.35
C CYS A 214 -0.96 -12.34 -5.03
N GLY A 215 -0.32 -11.98 -3.91
CA GLY A 215 -0.63 -12.52 -2.58
C GLY A 215 -2.06 -12.21 -2.11
N PRO A 216 -2.55 -12.87 -1.06
CA PRO A 216 -3.95 -12.78 -0.63
C PRO A 216 -4.39 -11.34 -0.35
N VAL A 217 -5.67 -11.05 -0.56
CA VAL A 217 -6.25 -9.73 -0.23
C VAL A 217 -6.17 -9.53 1.29
N PRO A 218 -5.70 -8.36 1.78
CA PRO A 218 -5.81 -8.02 3.19
C PRO A 218 -7.27 -8.06 3.62
N LYS A 219 -7.61 -8.93 4.58
CA LYS A 219 -9.00 -9.04 5.07
C LYS A 219 -9.45 -7.72 5.73
N PRO A 220 -10.73 -7.32 5.57
CA PRO A 220 -11.28 -6.11 6.21
C PRO A 220 -11.11 -6.07 7.74
N GLU A 221 -11.01 -7.23 8.39
CA GLU A 221 -10.73 -7.38 9.82
C GLU A 221 -9.44 -6.69 10.28
N PHE A 222 -8.52 -6.38 9.36
CA PHE A 222 -7.26 -5.68 9.62
C PHE A 222 -7.30 -4.18 9.27
N LEU A 223 -8.43 -3.66 8.76
CA LEU A 223 -8.59 -2.24 8.45
C LEU A 223 -9.19 -1.53 9.67
N GLU A 224 -8.31 -1.12 10.59
CA GLU A 224 -8.74 -0.37 11.75
C GLU A 224 -9.16 1.07 11.40
N GLY A 225 -10.25 1.49 12.02
CA GLY A 225 -10.77 2.85 11.92
C GLY A 225 -9.91 3.86 12.68
N SER A 226 -10.35 5.13 12.67
CA SER A 226 -9.69 6.17 13.45
C SER A 226 -9.74 5.86 14.96
N PRO A 227 -8.69 6.20 15.72
CA PRO A 227 -8.69 6.09 17.18
C PRO A 227 -9.90 6.77 17.81
N THR A 228 -10.63 6.04 18.66
CA THR A 228 -11.68 6.59 19.53
C THR A 228 -11.18 6.67 20.97
N PRO A 229 -11.73 7.56 21.81
CA PRO A 229 -11.35 7.66 23.22
C PRO A 229 -11.40 6.31 23.94
N ASP A 230 -12.39 5.47 23.64
CA ASP A 230 -12.59 4.17 24.28
C ASP A 230 -11.43 3.19 24.00
N ILE A 231 -10.89 3.17 22.78
CA ILE A 231 -9.77 2.29 22.42
C ILE A 231 -8.41 2.91 22.74
N MET A 232 -8.35 4.21 23.01
CA MET A 232 -7.12 4.89 23.46
C MET A 232 -6.94 4.82 24.97
N ALA A 233 -8.02 4.83 25.74
CA ALA A 233 -7.98 4.85 27.21
C ALA A 233 -7.16 3.70 27.83
N PRO A 234 -7.25 2.43 27.38
CA PRO A 234 -6.45 1.34 27.92
C PRO A 234 -4.95 1.50 27.73
N CYS A 235 -4.54 2.29 26.73
CA CYS A 235 -3.15 2.49 26.39
C CYS A 235 -2.46 3.55 27.23
N ASN A 236 -3.21 4.55 27.72
CA ASN A 236 -2.67 5.65 28.53
C ASN A 236 -1.40 6.30 27.92
N GLY A 237 -1.34 6.38 26.59
CA GLY A 237 -0.18 6.93 25.88
C GLY A 237 1.08 6.04 25.86
N THR A 238 1.02 4.80 26.35
CA THR A 238 2.15 3.86 26.35
C THR A 238 2.09 2.96 25.11
N LEU A 239 3.15 2.99 24.28
CA LEU A 239 3.30 2.08 23.14
C LEU A 239 3.59 0.64 23.59
N TYR A 240 3.24 -0.32 22.74
CA TYR A 240 3.53 -1.76 22.85
C TYR A 240 2.94 -2.47 24.07
N ARG A 241 2.21 -1.74 24.92
CA ARG A 241 1.44 -2.30 26.02
C ARG A 241 0.36 -3.26 25.51
N GLN A 242 0.20 -4.41 26.16
CA GLN A 242 -0.95 -5.27 25.92
C GLN A 242 -2.22 -4.59 26.42
N CYS A 243 -3.24 -4.49 25.57
CA CYS A 243 -4.52 -3.88 25.92
C CYS A 243 -5.62 -4.95 25.87
N PRO A 244 -6.28 -5.30 26.98
CA PRO A 244 -7.31 -6.33 26.97
C PRO A 244 -8.59 -5.84 26.30
N ARG A 245 -9.20 -6.69 25.48
CA ARG A 245 -10.51 -6.46 24.86
C ARG A 245 -11.51 -7.55 25.29
N PRO A 246 -12.83 -7.26 25.27
CA PRO A 246 -13.86 -8.22 25.66
C PRO A 246 -13.90 -9.50 24.81
N ASP A 247 -13.33 -9.45 23.61
CA ASP A 247 -13.26 -10.55 22.65
C ASP A 247 -12.04 -11.47 22.87
N ASN A 248 -11.20 -11.19 23.88
CA ASN A 248 -9.96 -11.91 24.18
C ASN A 248 -8.97 -12.01 22.99
N VAL A 249 -9.11 -11.12 21.99
CA VAL A 249 -8.16 -11.07 20.87
C VAL A 249 -6.87 -10.40 21.33
N GLU A 250 -5.73 -11.01 21.01
CA GLU A 250 -4.42 -10.44 21.30
C GLU A 250 -4.31 -9.07 20.63
N SER A 251 -4.10 -8.04 21.46
CA SER A 251 -4.12 -6.65 21.02
C SER A 251 -3.07 -5.83 21.76
N MET A 252 -2.59 -4.79 21.07
CA MET A 252 -1.45 -4.00 21.49
C MET A 252 -1.74 -2.51 21.33
N CYS A 253 -1.19 -1.70 22.20
CA CYS A 253 -1.19 -0.25 22.05
C CYS A 253 -0.19 0.16 20.98
N TYR A 254 -0.68 0.69 19.88
CA TYR A 254 0.15 1.08 18.74
C TYR A 254 -0.29 2.43 18.20
N ASN A 255 0.68 3.16 17.65
CA ASN A 255 0.42 4.38 16.91
C ASN A 255 0.29 4.05 15.42
N ALA A 256 -0.92 3.68 14.99
CA ALA A 256 -1.20 3.50 13.58
C ALA A 256 -1.29 4.87 12.88
N ARG A 257 -0.53 5.06 11.79
CA ARG A 257 -0.58 6.24 10.92
C ARG A 257 -0.33 7.58 11.64
N PHE A 258 0.54 7.59 12.65
CA PHE A 258 0.86 8.80 13.45
C PHE A 258 -0.33 9.41 14.21
N MET A 259 -1.41 8.64 14.40
CA MET A 259 -2.56 9.07 15.17
C MET A 259 -2.36 8.83 16.68
N GLY A 260 -3.42 9.00 17.46
CA GLY A 260 -3.41 8.66 18.88
C GLY A 260 -3.06 7.18 19.12
N ILE A 261 -2.32 6.90 20.18
CA ILE A 261 -2.00 5.52 20.59
C ILE A 261 -3.30 4.83 20.99
N ALA A 262 -3.66 3.80 20.25
CA ALA A 262 -4.90 3.07 20.40
C ALA A 262 -4.63 1.57 20.46
N CYS A 263 -5.57 0.86 21.08
CA CYS A 263 -5.57 -0.59 21.17
C CYS A 263 -5.91 -1.19 19.80
N THR A 264 -4.90 -1.72 19.12
CA THR A 264 -5.01 -2.40 17.83
C THR A 264 -5.14 -3.91 18.03
N THR A 265 -6.08 -4.53 17.32
CA THR A 265 -6.24 -6.00 17.21
C THR A 265 -5.49 -6.57 16.02
N THR A 266 -4.83 -5.71 15.26
CA THR A 266 -4.06 -6.12 14.09
C THR A 266 -2.85 -6.93 14.54
N PRO A 267 -2.64 -8.15 14.03
CA PRO A 267 -1.52 -8.98 14.45
C PRO A 267 -0.18 -8.49 13.86
N PHE A 268 -0.22 -7.58 12.88
CA PHE A 268 0.95 -7.10 12.19
C PHE A 268 1.87 -6.25 13.10
N PRO A 269 1.43 -5.16 13.74
CA PRO A 269 2.30 -4.40 14.63
C PRO A 269 2.89 -5.26 15.76
N ILE A 270 2.11 -6.23 16.27
CA ILE A 270 2.51 -7.15 17.34
C ILE A 270 3.69 -8.01 16.91
N GLU A 271 3.54 -8.71 15.78
CA GLU A 271 4.57 -9.60 15.26
C GLU A 271 5.79 -8.82 14.73
N MET A 272 5.57 -7.61 14.20
CA MET A 272 6.66 -6.68 13.86
C MET A 272 7.50 -6.33 15.09
N ARG A 273 6.86 -5.97 16.22
CA ARG A 273 7.58 -5.62 17.44
C ARG A 273 8.29 -6.82 18.06
N ARG A 274 7.69 -8.02 18.04
CA ARG A 274 8.34 -9.29 18.46
C ARG A 274 9.65 -9.52 17.70
N ARG A 275 9.65 -9.31 16.38
CA ARG A 275 10.84 -9.45 15.53
C ARG A 275 11.90 -8.37 15.79
N GLN A 276 11.47 -7.13 16.02
CA GLN A 276 12.37 -6.03 16.42
C GLN A 276 13.11 -6.37 17.72
N ILE A 277 12.37 -6.83 18.74
CA ILE A 277 12.93 -7.25 20.03
C ILE A 277 13.90 -8.42 19.85
N ALA A 278 13.48 -9.48 19.14
CA ALA A 278 14.31 -10.66 18.92
C ALA A 278 15.61 -10.36 18.15
N SER A 279 15.57 -9.37 17.25
CA SER A 279 16.71 -8.97 16.42
C SER A 279 17.54 -7.84 17.04
N GLY A 280 17.12 -7.28 18.18
CA GLY A 280 17.75 -6.12 18.80
C GLY A 280 17.73 -4.85 17.92
N LEU A 281 16.70 -4.69 17.08
CA LEU A 281 16.55 -3.58 16.15
C LEU A 281 15.54 -2.54 16.66
N GLY A 282 15.84 -1.27 16.45
CA GLY A 282 14.99 -0.15 16.86
C GLY A 282 15.18 0.25 18.33
N ASP A 283 14.16 0.88 18.90
CA ASP A 283 14.19 1.33 20.29
C ASP A 283 14.27 0.15 21.27
N LYS A 284 15.08 0.34 22.32
CA LYS A 284 15.19 -0.63 23.41
C LYS A 284 13.81 -0.91 23.98
N CYS A 285 13.49 -2.19 24.12
CA CYS A 285 12.21 -2.59 24.66
C CYS A 285 12.13 -2.33 26.17
N ASP A 286 10.92 -2.01 26.64
CA ASP A 286 10.61 -1.89 28.06
C ASP A 286 10.28 -3.29 28.63
N PRO A 287 11.10 -3.86 29.53
CA PRO A 287 10.88 -5.20 30.06
C PRO A 287 9.65 -5.32 30.96
N THR A 288 9.05 -4.20 31.39
CA THR A 288 7.81 -4.18 32.17
C THR A 288 6.59 -4.21 31.26
N VAL A 289 6.62 -3.41 30.19
CA VAL A 289 5.47 -3.23 29.29
C VAL A 289 5.46 -4.28 28.17
N GLU A 290 6.63 -4.69 27.70
CA GLU A 290 6.84 -5.50 26.49
C GLU A 290 7.31 -6.93 26.81
N ALA A 291 7.27 -7.35 28.08
CA ALA A 291 7.60 -8.72 28.48
C ALA A 291 6.81 -9.77 27.68
N TRP A 292 5.53 -9.49 27.43
CA TRP A 292 4.62 -10.35 26.68
C TRP A 292 4.97 -10.45 25.18
N LEU A 293 5.81 -9.55 24.67
CA LEU A 293 6.38 -9.58 23.32
C LEU A 293 7.77 -10.27 23.28
N GLY A 294 8.27 -10.75 24.42
CA GLY A 294 9.57 -11.41 24.54
C GLY A 294 10.72 -10.49 24.94
N CYS A 295 10.43 -9.26 25.39
CA CYS A 295 11.45 -8.39 25.99
C CYS A 295 11.96 -9.00 27.29
N LYS A 296 13.26 -8.90 27.55
CA LYS A 296 13.94 -9.42 28.75
C LYS A 296 14.75 -8.33 29.41
#